data_AF-A0A967YZJ0-F1
#
_entry.id   AF-A0A967YZJ0-F1
#
_cell.length_a   1.000
_cell.length_b   1.000
_cell.length_c   1.000
_cell.angle_alpha   90.00
_cell.angle_beta   90.00
_cell.angle_gamma   90.00
#
_symmetry.space_group_name_H-M   'P 1'
#
loop_
_entity.id
_entity.type
_entity.pdbx_description
1 polymer ?
#
loop_
_entity_poly.entity_id
_entity_poly.type
_entity_poly.pdbx_seq_one_letter_code
_entity_poly.pdbx_strand_id
1 'polypeptide(L)' 'WCTPCRDGLPWVEKILLAIDQGEGKLEDLDILASHAKYLGPGNTFCALAPGAVEPLQSALKYFREDFEKHINEKRCPWRS' A
#
# COMPACT_ATOMS: atom_id res chain seq x y z
N TRP A 1 -5.01 0.22 21.97
CA TRP A 1 -5.31 1.24 20.94
C TRP A 1 -3.98 1.64 20.31
N CYS A 2 -3.82 1.46 19.00
CA CYS A 2 -2.62 1.85 18.27
C CYS A 2 -3.05 2.71 17.07
N THR A 3 -2.92 4.04 17.18
CA THR A 3 -3.33 4.99 16.14
C THR A 3 -2.73 4.68 14.77
N PRO A 4 -1.41 4.43 14.61
CA PRO A 4 -0.86 4.07 13.31
C PRO A 4 -1.52 2.81 12.73
N CYS A 5 -1.76 1.79 13.56
CA CYS A 5 -2.44 0.58 13.09
C CYS A 5 -3.93 0.83 12.73
N ARG A 6 -4.66 1.61 13.55
CA ARG A 6 -6.09 1.88 13.37
C ARG A 6 -6.38 2.74 12.15
N ASP A 7 -5.58 3.78 11.93
CA ASP A 7 -5.85 4.79 10.89
C ASP A 7 -4.99 4.56 9.64
N GLY A 8 -3.77 4.05 9.80
CA GLY A 8 -2.83 3.87 8.70
C GLY A 8 -3.13 2.64 7.83
N LEU A 9 -3.49 1.49 8.43
CA LEU A 9 -3.81 0.29 7.64
C LEU A 9 -5.04 0.49 6.74
N PRO A 10 -6.17 1.06 7.21
CA PRO A 10 -7.30 1.35 6.32
C PRO A 10 -6.97 2.35 5.21
N TRP A 11 -6.03 3.25 5.44
CA TRP A 11 -5.63 4.21 4.42
C TRP A 11 -4.78 3.56 3.32
N VAL A 12 -3.88 2.66 3.70
CA VAL A 12 -3.16 1.78 2.75
C VAL A 12 -4.14 0.94 1.93
N GLU A 13 -5.11 0.29 2.59
CA GLU A 13 -6.16 -0.49 1.93
C GLU A 13 -6.93 0.36 0.92
N LYS A 14 -7.37 1.56 1.32
CA LYS A 14 -8.12 2.47 0.46
C LYS A 14 -7.38 2.80 -0.84
N ILE A 15 -6.08 3.05 -0.75
CA ILE A 15 -5.27 3.37 -1.93
C ILE A 15 -5.09 2.14 -2.83
N LEU A 16 -4.81 0.97 -2.25
CA LEU A 16 -4.70 -0.27 -3.01
C LEU A 16 -6.00 -0.60 -3.76
N LEU A 17 -7.16 -0.38 -3.12
CA LEU A 17 -8.46 -0.53 -3.76
C LEU A 17 -8.68 0.49 -4.89
N ALA A 18 -8.26 1.74 -4.71
CA ALA A 18 -8.32 2.75 -5.78
C ALA A 18 -7.46 2.33 -6.99
N ILE A 19 -6.27 1.77 -6.76
CA ILE A 19 -5.42 1.22 -7.83
C ILE A 19 -6.12 0.05 -8.54
N ASP A 20 -6.70 -0.90 -7.80
CA ASP A 20 -7.45 -2.04 -8.38
C ASP A 20 -8.65 -1.58 -9.24
N GLN A 21 -9.33 -0.51 -8.81
CA GLN A 21 -10.49 0.06 -9.49
C GLN A 21 -10.14 0.98 -10.67
N GLY A 22 -8.86 1.21 -10.94
CA GLY A 22 -8.41 2.11 -12.02
C GLY A 22 -8.52 3.61 -11.69
N GLU A 23 -8.71 3.93 -10.40
CA GLU A 23 -8.78 5.30 -9.88
C GLU A 23 -7.44 5.78 -9.26
N GLY A 24 -6.46 4.88 -9.17
CA GLY A 24 -5.13 5.18 -8.63
C GLY A 24 -4.30 6.15 -9.49
N LYS A 25 -3.33 6.79 -8.86
CA LYS A 25 -2.39 7.76 -9.45
C LYS A 25 -0.95 7.34 -9.17
N LEU A 26 -0.01 7.82 -9.97
CA LEU A 26 1.41 7.54 -9.74
C LEU A 26 1.89 8.08 -8.38
N GLU A 27 1.36 9.22 -7.94
CA GLU A 27 1.63 9.79 -6.61
C GLU A 27 1.24 8.85 -5.47
N ASP A 28 0.25 7.98 -5.68
CA ASP A 28 -0.22 7.03 -4.68
C ASP A 28 0.87 5.99 -4.32
N LEU A 29 1.82 5.73 -5.21
CA LEU A 29 2.94 4.80 -4.93
C LEU A 29 3.91 5.37 -3.90
N ASP A 30 4.23 6.66 -4.01
CA ASP A 30 5.13 7.34 -3.08
C ASP A 30 4.45 7.48 -1.71
N ILE A 31 3.15 7.75 -1.75
CA ILE A 31 2.27 7.75 -0.60
C ILE A 31 2.26 6.38 0.10
N LEU A 32 2.01 5.28 -0.63
CA LEU A 32 2.03 3.92 -0.09
C LEU A 32 3.39 3.58 0.52
N ALA A 33 4.49 3.93 -0.16
CA ALA A 33 5.83 3.71 0.35
C ALA A 33 6.08 4.46 1.67
N SER A 34 5.62 5.71 1.77
CA SER A 34 5.74 6.51 3.00
C SER A 34 4.96 5.89 4.17
N HIS A 35 3.74 5.43 3.92
CA HIS A 35 2.90 4.79 4.93
C HIS A 35 3.41 3.43 5.34
N ALA A 36 3.87 2.62 4.39
CA ALA A 36 4.45 1.32 4.68
C ALA A 36 5.70 1.46 5.57
N LYS A 37 6.53 2.49 5.33
CA LYS A 37 7.67 2.81 6.21
C LYS A 37 7.22 3.30 7.59
N TYR A 38 6.23 4.18 7.65
CA TYR A 38 5.71 4.71 8.92
C TYR A 38 5.08 3.62 9.80
N LEU A 39 4.37 2.67 9.20
CA LEU A 39 3.72 1.55 9.90
C LEU A 39 4.69 0.42 10.30
N GLY A 40 5.95 0.51 9.86
CA GLY A 40 7.00 -0.43 10.21
C GLY A 40 7.39 -0.41 11.70
N PRO A 41 8.42 -1.20 12.07
CA PRO A 41 8.90 -1.28 13.45
C PRO A 41 9.28 0.09 14.02
N GLY A 42 8.95 0.33 15.29
CA GLY A 42 9.32 1.54 16.03
C GLY A 42 8.20 2.58 16.20
N ASN A 43 7.15 2.53 15.38
CA ASN A 43 6.00 3.43 15.50
C ASN A 43 4.72 2.73 15.99
N THR A 44 4.77 1.43 16.24
CA THR A 44 3.61 0.60 16.57
C THR A 44 3.88 -0.21 17.84
N PHE A 45 2.84 -0.48 18.62
CA PHE A 45 2.97 -1.17 19.91
C PHE A 45 3.25 -2.67 19.78
N CYS A 46 2.80 -3.31 18.70
CA CYS A 46 2.99 -4.74 18.44
C CYS A 46 3.35 -4.99 16.98
N ALA A 47 3.68 -6.24 16.65
CA ALA A 47 4.14 -6.64 15.32
C ALA A 47 3.04 -6.73 14.25
N LEU A 48 1.76 -6.45 14.56
CA LEU A 48 0.66 -6.58 13.61
C LEU A 48 0.80 -5.63 12.41
N ALA A 49 0.92 -4.33 12.66
CA ALA A 49 1.07 -3.35 11.59
C ALA A 49 2.38 -3.52 10.79
N PRO A 50 3.56 -3.74 11.43
CA PRO A 50 4.78 -4.09 10.71
C PRO A 50 4.63 -5.33 9.83
N GLY A 51 4.01 -6.41 10.34
CA GLY A 51 3.78 -7.63 9.58
C GLY A 51 2.78 -7.45 8.43
N ALA A 52 1.81 -6.56 8.58
CA ALA A 52 0.86 -6.25 7.52
C ALA A 52 1.48 -5.43 6.37
N VAL A 53 2.44 -4.54 6.66
CA VAL A 53 3.05 -3.66 5.63
C VAL A 53 4.34 -4.20 5.03
N GLU A 54 5.00 -5.18 5.65
CA GLU A 54 6.23 -5.77 5.13
C GLU A 54 6.05 -6.42 3.74
N PRO A 55 4.96 -7.16 3.45
CA PRO A 55 4.66 -7.63 2.10
C PRO A 55 4.45 -6.47 1.11
N LEU A 56 3.81 -5.39 1.53
CA LEU A 56 3.60 -4.21 0.68
C LEU A 56 4.91 -3.50 0.35
N GLN A 57 5.83 -3.35 1.32
CA GLN A 57 7.15 -2.78 1.07
C GLN A 57 7.93 -3.61 0.03
N SER A 58 7.89 -4.93 0.16
CA SER A 58 8.50 -5.84 -0.82
C SER A 58 7.81 -5.75 -2.19
N ALA A 59 6.48 -5.67 -2.22
CA ALA A 59 5.70 -5.52 -3.45
C ALA A 59 6.08 -4.25 -4.20
N LEU A 60 6.12 -3.10 -3.52
CA LEU A 60 6.52 -1.82 -4.12
C LEU A 60 7.98 -1.80 -4.58
N LYS A 61 8.86 -2.62 -3.98
CA LYS A 61 10.27 -2.70 -4.36
C LYS A 61 10.49 -3.57 -5.60
N TYR A 62 9.89 -4.77 -5.63
CA TYR A 62 10.19 -5.77 -6.66
C TYR A 62 9.18 -5.80 -7.79
N PHE A 63 7.95 -5.34 -7.56
CA PHE A 63 6.84 -5.40 -8.51
C PHE A 63 6.29 -4.00 -8.81
N ARG A 64 7.09 -2.94 -8.66
CA ARG A 64 6.65 -1.55 -8.91
C ARG A 64 6.01 -1.38 -10.28
N GLU A 65 6.60 -2.01 -11.29
CA GLU A 65 6.12 -1.97 -12.67
C GLU A 65 4.69 -2.50 -12.81
N ASP A 66 4.29 -3.49 -12.00
CA ASP A 66 2.93 -4.01 -12.01
C ASP A 66 1.93 -2.95 -11.49
N PHE A 67 2.27 -2.21 -10.45
CA PHE A 67 1.43 -1.12 -9.93
C PHE A 67 1.33 0.02 -10.94
N GLU A 68 2.46 0.42 -11.55
CA GLU A 68 2.49 1.46 -12.58
C GLU A 68 1.64 1.06 -13.79
N LYS A 69 1.66 -0.22 -14.17
CA LYS A 69 0.80 -0.75 -15.22
C LYS A 69 -0.69 -0.66 -14.87
N HIS A 70 -1.08 -1.03 -13.64
CA HIS A 70 -2.48 -0.90 -13.19
C HIS A 70 -2.96 0.55 -13.25
N ILE A 71 -2.11 1.48 -12.81
CA ILE A 71 -2.40 2.93 -12.80
C ILE A 71 -2.51 3.48 -14.22
N ASN A 72 -1.53 3.18 -15.08
CA ASN A 72 -1.46 3.71 -16.45
C ASN A 72 -2.58 3.14 -17.33
N GLU A 73 -2.87 1.85 -17.22
CA GLU A 73 -3.95 1.20 -17.97
C GLU A 73 -5.33 1.41 -17.33
N LYS A 74 -5.38 1.99 -16.12
CA LYS A 74 -6.60 2.18 -15.31
C LYS A 74 -7.46 0.92 -15.20
N ARG A 75 -6.80 -0.23 -15.05
CA ARG A 75 -7.46 -1.53 -14.95
C ARG A 75 -6.57 -2.53 -14.23
N CYS A 76 -7.20 -3.49 -13.56
CA CYS A 76 -6.51 -4.67 -13.06
C CYS A 76 -6.35 -5.72 -14.18
N PRO A 77 -5.12 -6.01 -14.68
CA PRO A 77 -4.89 -7.05 -15.68
C PRO A 77 -5.24 -8.47 -15.21
N TRP A 78 -5.41 -8.67 -13.90
CA TRP A 78 -5.63 -9.98 -13.28
C TRP A 78 -7.08 -10.21 -12.80
N ARG A 79 -7.97 -9.23 -12.98
CA ARG A 79 -9.41 -9.41 -12.79
C ARG A 79 -9.97 -10.18 -14.00
N SER A 80 -10.49 -11.38 -13.73
CA SER A 80 -11.28 -12.19 -14.65
C SER A 80 -12.68 -11.61 -14.86
#